data_AF-A0A931ENA2-F1
#
_entry.id   AF-A0A931ENA2-F1
#
_cell.length_a   1.000
_cell.length_b   1.000
_cell.length_c   1.000
_cell.angle_alpha   90.00
_cell.angle_beta   90.00
_cell.angle_gamma   90.00
#
_symmetry.space_group_name_H-M   'P 1'
#
loop_
_entity.id
_entity.type
_entity.pdbx_description
1 polymer ?
#
loop_
_entity_poly.entity_id
_entity_poly.type
_entity_poly.pdbx_seq_one_letter_code
_entity_poly.pdbx_strand_id
1 'polypeptide(L)'
;MRRYLRLGLLKLIRKIQRGGRAVKVYRSVADELLIHPDFSLEAYLRQHAVWEQQIYQGLNYVYANKVPVSNHLYRNEQGVFCLGSSLLEGDDPLALDQSAVFTGFHDALYLDYANAKALQGELNAVWQKYLRKKGGQCHLLRLVLVPLPQEVEIIP
;
A
#
# COMPACT_ATOMS: atom_id res chain seq x y z
N MET A 1 -4.89 18.62 17.58
CA MET A 1 -3.79 19.60 17.81
C MET A 1 -3.29 19.64 19.26
N ARG A 2 -4.12 19.94 20.28
CA ARG A 2 -3.67 20.04 21.69
C ARG A 2 -2.96 18.78 22.22
N ARG A 3 -3.43 17.59 21.81
CA ARG A 3 -2.78 16.30 22.11
C ARG A 3 -1.33 16.24 21.61
N TYR A 4 -1.09 16.60 20.35
CA TYR A 4 0.25 16.54 19.75
C TYR A 4 1.23 17.58 20.31
N LEU A 5 0.73 18.76 20.70
CA LEU A 5 1.54 19.73 21.46
C LEU A 5 1.93 19.19 22.84
N ARG A 6 0.98 18.56 23.55
CA ARG A 6 1.22 17.98 24.87
C ARG A 6 2.20 16.80 24.83
N LEU A 7 2.11 15.99 23.77
CA LEU A 7 3.02 14.87 23.52
C LEU A 7 4.39 15.32 22.96
N GLY A 8 4.63 16.63 22.80
CA GLY A 8 5.90 17.14 22.28
C GLY A 8 6.15 16.85 20.79
N LEU A 9 5.14 16.41 20.04
CA LEU A 9 5.28 16.06 18.62
C LEU A 9 5.23 17.29 17.71
N LEU A 10 4.63 18.38 18.16
CA LEU A 10 4.51 19.63 17.44
C LEU A 10 5.04 20.80 18.27
N LYS A 11 5.58 21.82 17.59
CA LYS A 11 5.93 23.12 18.16
C LYS A 11 5.26 24.26 17.40
N LEU A 12 4.84 25.29 18.12
CA LEU A 12 4.34 26.52 17.53
C LEU A 12 5.53 27.29 16.94
N ILE A 13 5.57 27.47 15.64
CA ILE A 13 6.67 28.18 14.97
C ILE A 13 6.31 29.63 14.63
N ARG A 14 5.03 29.96 14.47
CA ARG A 14 4.60 31.33 14.15
C ARG A 14 3.16 31.59 14.55
N LYS A 15 2.83 32.85 14.83
CA LYS A 15 1.46 33.38 14.85
C LYS A 15 1.33 34.40 13.73
N ILE A 16 0.28 34.28 12.92
CA ILE A 16 0.02 35.17 11.78
C ILE A 16 -1.36 35.79 11.98
N GLN A 17 -1.49 37.10 11.76
CA GLN A 17 -2.81 37.72 11.73
C GLN A 17 -3.45 37.58 10.35
N ARG A 18 -4.68 37.04 10.33
CA ARG A 18 -5.51 36.95 9.13
C ARG A 18 -6.95 37.28 9.50
N GLY A 19 -7.53 38.29 8.85
CA GLY A 19 -8.92 38.71 9.08
C GLY A 19 -9.24 39.03 10.55
N GLY A 20 -8.32 39.72 11.25
CA GLY A 20 -8.49 40.07 12.67
C GLY A 20 -8.33 38.92 13.67
N ARG A 21 -8.02 37.69 13.21
CA ARG A 21 -7.82 36.52 14.08
C ARG A 21 -6.42 35.95 13.94
N ALA A 22 -5.83 35.59 15.09
CA ALA A 22 -4.49 35.04 15.16
C ALA A 22 -4.51 33.56 14.77
N VAL A 23 -3.91 33.25 13.63
CA VAL A 23 -3.68 31.89 13.15
C VAL A 23 -2.34 31.38 13.68
N LYS A 24 -2.34 30.19 14.27
CA LYS A 24 -1.14 29.54 14.82
C LYS A 24 -0.58 28.53 13.81
N VAL A 25 0.68 28.67 13.45
CA VAL A 25 1.39 27.76 12.53
C VAL A 25 2.29 26.83 13.34
N TYR A 26 2.11 25.53 13.14
CA TYR A 26 2.83 24.49 13.86
C TYR A 26 3.72 23.69 12.90
N ARG A 27 4.85 23.19 13.41
CA ARG A 27 5.72 22.23 12.71
C ARG A 27 5.98 21.03 13.62
N SER A 28 6.28 19.88 13.05
CA SER A 28 6.89 18.77 13.78
C SER A 28 8.18 19.21 14.48
N VAL A 29 8.51 18.51 15.57
CA VAL A 29 9.77 18.76 16.29
C VAL A 29 11.00 18.25 15.54
N ALA A 30 10.81 17.25 14.69
CA ALA A 30 11.83 16.68 13.80
C ALA A 30 11.28 16.53 12.38
N ASP A 31 12.16 16.44 11.39
CA ASP A 31 11.79 16.19 10.00
C ASP A 31 11.41 14.71 9.76
N GLU A 32 11.94 13.82 10.60
CA GLU A 32 11.61 12.40 10.66
C GLU A 32 11.49 11.97 12.13
N LEU A 33 10.48 11.14 12.43
CA LEU A 33 10.28 10.55 13.75
C LEU A 33 10.34 9.04 13.61
N LEU A 34 11.41 8.45 14.12
CA LEU A 34 11.53 7.00 14.24
C LEU A 34 10.61 6.55 15.38
N ILE A 35 9.58 5.78 15.04
CA ILE A 35 8.73 5.12 16.02
C ILE A 35 9.25 3.70 16.15
N HIS A 36 9.82 3.37 17.31
CA HIS A 36 10.09 1.99 17.66
C HIS A 36 8.80 1.39 18.22
N PRO A 37 8.16 0.48 17.48
CA PRO A 37 6.96 -0.16 18.00
C PRO A 37 7.34 -1.09 19.18
N ASP A 38 6.94 -0.74 20.41
CA ASP A 38 6.97 -1.64 21.57
C ASP A 38 5.84 -2.70 21.50
N PHE A 39 5.41 -3.08 20.30
CA PHE A 39 4.29 -4.00 20.12
C PHE A 39 4.69 -5.20 19.26
N SER A 40 4.14 -6.36 19.61
CA SER A 40 4.40 -7.60 18.88
C SER A 40 3.93 -7.49 17.42
N LEU A 41 4.55 -8.28 16.54
CA LEU A 41 4.10 -8.43 15.15
C LEU A 41 2.59 -8.76 15.09
N GLU A 42 2.09 -9.56 16.03
CA GLU A 42 0.66 -9.88 16.12
C GLU A 42 -0.20 -8.65 16.42
N ALA A 43 0.22 -7.79 17.36
CA ALA A 43 -0.47 -6.54 17.65
C ALA A 43 -0.41 -5.57 16.47
N TYR A 44 0.70 -5.55 15.73
CA TYR A 44 0.84 -4.81 14.46
C TYR A 44 -0.23 -5.29 13.47
N LEU A 45 -0.25 -6.58 13.16
CA LEU A 45 -1.18 -7.14 12.18
C LEU A 45 -2.64 -6.88 12.56
N ARG A 46 -3.02 -7.03 13.85
CA ARG A 46 -4.38 -6.73 14.32
C ARG A 46 -4.76 -5.26 14.13
N GLN A 47 -3.86 -4.32 14.41
CA GLN A 47 -4.12 -2.89 14.18
C GLN A 47 -4.22 -2.54 12.70
N HIS A 48 -3.50 -3.27 11.85
CA HIS A 48 -3.51 -3.07 10.40
C HIS A 48 -4.64 -3.81 9.67
N ALA A 49 -5.44 -4.64 10.35
CA ALA A 49 -6.63 -5.29 9.79
C ALA A 49 -7.68 -4.31 9.26
N VAL A 50 -7.71 -3.07 9.79
CA VAL A 50 -8.58 -2.00 9.25
C VAL A 50 -8.23 -1.65 7.79
N TRP A 51 -6.96 -1.81 7.39
CA TRP A 51 -6.55 -1.59 6.00
C TRP A 51 -6.98 -2.73 5.09
N GLU A 52 -6.98 -3.96 5.59
CA GLU A 52 -7.57 -5.10 4.85
C GLU A 52 -9.06 -4.88 4.63
N GLN A 53 -9.80 -4.41 5.64
CA GLN A 53 -11.21 -4.02 5.47
C GLN A 53 -11.40 -2.93 4.41
N GLN A 54 -10.52 -1.92 4.35
CA GLN A 54 -10.58 -0.88 3.33
C GLN A 54 -10.26 -1.40 1.92
N ILE A 55 -9.32 -2.35 1.80
CA ILE A 55 -9.04 -3.06 0.54
C ILE A 55 -10.29 -3.83 0.11
N TYR A 56 -10.91 -4.61 1.00
CA TYR A 56 -12.16 -5.33 0.70
C TYR A 56 -13.30 -4.40 0.31
N GLN A 57 -13.46 -3.26 0.98
CA GLN A 57 -14.47 -2.25 0.61
C GLN A 57 -14.19 -1.64 -0.77
N GLY A 58 -12.93 -1.33 -1.08
CA GLY A 58 -12.53 -0.84 -2.40
C GLY A 58 -12.78 -1.87 -3.51
N LEU A 59 -12.41 -3.12 -3.27
CA LEU A 59 -12.70 -4.23 -4.17
C LEU A 59 -14.21 -4.44 -4.35
N ASN A 60 -14.99 -4.46 -3.27
CA ASN A 60 -16.44 -4.55 -3.34
C ASN A 60 -17.08 -3.36 -4.07
N TYR A 61 -16.52 -2.15 -3.96
CA TYR A 61 -16.99 -1.00 -4.74
C TYR A 61 -16.78 -1.21 -6.24
N VAL A 62 -15.63 -1.76 -6.64
CA VAL A 62 -15.37 -2.14 -8.04
C VAL A 62 -16.32 -3.27 -8.48
N TYR A 63 -16.46 -4.33 -7.66
CA TYR A 63 -17.27 -5.50 -7.96
C TYR A 63 -18.78 -5.22 -7.99
N ALA A 64 -19.28 -4.33 -7.11
CA ALA A 64 -20.69 -3.96 -7.06
C ALA A 64 -21.13 -3.12 -8.27
N ASN A 65 -20.19 -2.47 -8.97
CA ASN A 65 -20.45 -1.68 -10.18
C ASN A 65 -20.46 -2.52 -11.49
N LYS A 66 -20.75 -3.82 -11.41
CA LYS A 66 -21.11 -4.74 -12.52
C LYS A 66 -20.02 -5.01 -13.57
N VAL A 67 -18.75 -5.05 -13.20
CA VAL A 67 -17.71 -5.61 -14.08
C VAL A 67 -17.43 -7.06 -13.63
N PRO A 68 -17.73 -8.09 -14.44
CA PRO A 68 -17.49 -9.48 -14.07
C PRO A 68 -15.99 -9.76 -14.02
N VAL A 69 -15.41 -9.72 -12.82
CA VAL A 69 -13.98 -9.98 -12.66
C VAL A 69 -13.72 -11.47 -12.75
N SER A 70 -12.99 -11.88 -13.78
CA SER A 70 -12.53 -13.24 -13.99
C SER A 70 -11.19 -13.43 -13.29
N ASN A 71 -11.13 -14.39 -12.38
CA ASN A 71 -9.86 -14.83 -11.82
C ASN A 71 -9.31 -15.94 -12.70
N HIS A 72 -8.11 -15.74 -13.23
CA HIS A 72 -7.38 -16.75 -13.97
C HIS A 72 -6.33 -17.37 -13.05
N LEU A 73 -6.54 -18.63 -12.68
CA LEU A 73 -5.55 -19.45 -12.01
C LEU A 73 -4.69 -20.13 -13.09
N TYR A 74 -3.38 -19.90 -13.07
CA TYR A 74 -2.46 -20.49 -14.01
C TYR A 74 -1.16 -20.88 -13.32
N ARG A 75 -0.36 -21.72 -13.98
CA ARG A 75 0.97 -22.09 -13.53
C ARG A 75 1.99 -21.37 -14.43
N ASN A 76 2.94 -20.64 -13.84
CA ASN A 76 3.97 -19.96 -14.63
C ASN A 76 5.05 -20.95 -15.14
N GLU A 77 6.02 -20.44 -15.90
CA GLU A 77 7.11 -21.23 -16.49
C GLU A 77 7.95 -21.99 -15.43
N GLN A 78 7.99 -21.48 -14.20
CA GLN A 78 8.70 -22.08 -13.06
C GLN A 78 7.83 -23.07 -12.28
N GLY A 79 6.61 -23.36 -12.73
CA GLY A 79 5.72 -24.29 -12.07
C GLY A 79 4.94 -23.70 -10.89
N VAL A 80 4.91 -22.38 -10.72
CA VAL A 80 4.33 -21.70 -9.56
C VAL A 80 2.89 -21.25 -9.83
N PHE A 81 1.97 -21.46 -8.89
CA PHE A 81 0.58 -21.05 -9.05
C PHE A 81 0.45 -19.53 -8.95
N CYS A 82 -0.17 -18.94 -9.96
CA CYS A 82 -0.40 -17.52 -10.06
C CYS A 82 -1.90 -17.26 -10.17
N LEU A 83 -2.38 -16.29 -9.42
CA LEU A 83 -3.75 -15.80 -9.52
C LEU A 83 -3.69 -14.36 -10.06
N GLY A 84 -4.18 -14.18 -11.28
CA GLY A 84 -4.42 -12.87 -11.85
C GLY A 84 -5.93 -12.61 -11.94
N SER A 85 -6.36 -11.37 -11.72
CA SER A 85 -7.73 -10.97 -12.03
C SER A 85 -7.75 -10.10 -13.29
N SER A 86 -8.61 -10.44 -14.24
CA SER A 86 -8.95 -9.60 -15.39
C SER A 86 -10.40 -9.09 -15.22
N LEU A 87 -10.65 -7.87 -15.69
CA LEU A 87 -11.97 -7.29 -15.61
C LEU A 87 -12.96 -7.95 -16.61
N LEU A 88 -12.47 -8.58 -17.69
CA LEU A 88 -13.17 -9.49 -18.61
C LEU A 88 -12.16 -10.41 -19.33
N GLU A 89 -12.63 -11.53 -19.90
CA GLU A 89 -11.81 -12.39 -20.75
C GLU A 89 -11.48 -11.67 -22.08
N GLY A 90 -10.18 -11.43 -22.35
CA GLY A 90 -9.71 -10.74 -23.57
C GLY A 90 -9.60 -9.21 -23.47
N ASP A 91 -9.95 -8.61 -22.33
CA ASP A 91 -9.77 -7.17 -22.10
C ASP A 91 -8.32 -6.81 -21.80
N ASP A 92 -7.87 -5.66 -22.31
CA ASP A 92 -6.60 -5.06 -21.93
C ASP A 92 -6.75 -4.39 -20.55
N PRO A 93 -6.14 -4.92 -19.48
CA PRO A 93 -6.24 -4.34 -18.12
C PRO A 93 -5.56 -2.97 -18.01
N LEU A 94 -4.85 -2.52 -19.05
CA LEU A 94 -4.22 -1.20 -19.14
C LEU A 94 -5.05 -0.20 -19.96
N ALA A 95 -6.23 -0.61 -20.45
CA ALA A 95 -7.13 0.28 -21.18
C ALA A 95 -7.57 1.47 -20.30
N LEU A 96 -7.50 2.68 -20.87
CA LEU A 96 -7.69 3.94 -20.13
C LEU A 96 -9.15 4.21 -19.74
N ASP A 97 -10.09 3.49 -20.32
CA ASP A 97 -11.53 3.56 -20.03
C ASP A 97 -11.97 2.61 -18.89
N GLN A 98 -11.04 1.81 -18.35
CA GLN A 98 -11.28 0.90 -17.23
C GLN A 98 -10.80 1.47 -15.89
N SER A 99 -11.29 0.88 -14.79
CA SER A 99 -10.80 1.21 -13.45
C SER A 99 -9.38 0.68 -13.28
N ALA A 100 -8.47 1.54 -12.79
CA ALA A 100 -7.09 1.17 -12.51
C ALA A 100 -7.02 0.21 -11.29
N VAL A 101 -7.22 -1.08 -11.54
CA VAL A 101 -7.17 -2.14 -10.55
C VAL A 101 -5.94 -3.00 -10.82
N PHE A 102 -5.07 -3.13 -9.82
CA PHE A 102 -3.95 -4.08 -9.85
C PHE A 102 -4.18 -5.14 -8.79
N THR A 103 -4.30 -6.39 -9.23
CA THR A 103 -4.38 -7.56 -8.36
C THR A 103 -3.34 -8.57 -8.86
N GLY A 104 -2.33 -8.81 -8.05
CA GLY A 104 -1.31 -9.81 -8.31
C GLY A 104 -1.08 -10.59 -7.03
N PHE A 105 -1.41 -11.88 -7.08
CA PHE A 105 -1.09 -12.81 -6.00
C PHE A 105 -0.19 -13.91 -6.53
N HIS A 106 0.99 -14.00 -5.92
CA HIS A 106 1.92 -15.10 -6.10
C HIS A 106 2.11 -15.74 -4.72
N ASP A 107 1.96 -17.06 -4.68
CA ASP A 107 2.21 -17.88 -3.50
C ASP A 107 3.70 -17.86 -3.09
N ALA A 108 4.62 -17.77 -4.05
CA ALA A 108 6.04 -17.58 -3.81
C ALA A 108 6.78 -16.87 -4.98
N LEU A 109 7.87 -16.18 -4.64
CA LEU A 109 8.86 -15.67 -5.60
C LEU A 109 10.23 -16.28 -5.26
N TYR A 110 10.80 -17.03 -6.21
CA TYR A 110 12.12 -17.63 -6.06
C TYR A 110 13.19 -16.63 -6.50
N LEU A 111 13.80 -15.95 -5.53
CA LEU A 111 14.84 -14.95 -5.76
C LEU A 111 16.07 -15.29 -4.91
N ASP A 112 17.25 -15.18 -5.50
CA ASP A 112 18.47 -15.06 -4.69
C ASP A 112 18.51 -13.67 -4.00
N TYR A 113 19.46 -13.50 -3.08
CA TYR A 113 19.59 -12.25 -2.31
C TYR A 113 19.83 -11.02 -3.19
N ALA A 114 20.63 -11.14 -4.26
CA ALA A 114 20.94 -10.02 -5.14
C ALA A 114 19.69 -9.59 -5.91
N ASN A 115 18.95 -10.55 -6.46
CA ASN A 115 17.68 -10.33 -7.16
C ASN A 115 16.58 -9.79 -6.23
N ALA A 116 16.50 -10.28 -4.99
CA ALA A 116 15.58 -9.74 -3.99
C ALA A 116 15.86 -8.27 -3.67
N LYS A 117 17.14 -7.89 -3.54
CA LYS A 117 17.55 -6.49 -3.33
C LYS A 117 17.30 -5.61 -4.55
N ALA A 118 17.51 -6.13 -5.76
CA ALA A 118 17.21 -5.43 -7.00
C ALA A 118 15.70 -5.12 -7.09
N LEU A 119 14.85 -6.14 -6.93
CA LEU A 119 13.40 -5.98 -6.92
C LEU A 119 12.93 -4.99 -5.84
N GLN A 120 13.50 -5.05 -4.63
CA GLN A 120 13.23 -4.08 -3.56
C GLN A 120 13.51 -2.63 -4.02
N GLY A 121 14.65 -2.41 -4.69
CA GLY A 121 15.03 -1.09 -5.21
C GLY A 121 14.07 -0.59 -6.29
N GLU A 122 13.70 -1.46 -7.22
CA GLU A 122 12.77 -1.15 -8.32
C GLU A 122 11.36 -0.80 -7.82
N LEU A 123 10.82 -1.60 -6.89
CA LEU A 123 9.53 -1.34 -6.26
C LEU A 123 9.51 0.01 -5.54
N ASN A 124 10.58 0.33 -4.80
CA ASN A 124 10.71 1.64 -4.16
C ASN A 124 10.81 2.77 -5.20
N ALA A 125 11.53 2.58 -6.30
CA ALA A 125 11.63 3.59 -7.36
C ALA A 125 10.26 3.85 -8.01
N VAL A 126 9.48 2.80 -8.30
CA VAL A 126 8.10 2.91 -8.79
C VAL A 126 7.23 3.65 -7.78
N TRP A 127 7.29 3.27 -6.50
CA TRP A 127 6.54 3.94 -5.44
C TRP A 127 6.83 5.45 -5.38
N GLN A 128 8.11 5.83 -5.35
CA GLN A 128 8.54 7.22 -5.30
C GLN A 128 8.12 8.02 -6.55
N LYS A 129 8.12 7.39 -7.73
CA LYS A 129 7.67 8.02 -8.98
C LYS A 129 6.21 8.46 -8.90
N TYR A 130 5.31 7.60 -8.37
CA TYR A 130 3.89 7.90 -8.30
C TYR A 130 3.50 8.73 -7.07
N LEU A 131 4.20 8.58 -5.94
CA LEU A 131 3.97 9.38 -4.73
C LEU A 131 4.14 10.90 -4.97
N ARG A 132 4.97 11.28 -5.93
CA ARG A 132 5.22 12.70 -6.30
C ARG A 132 4.12 13.31 -7.17
N LYS A 133 3.22 12.49 -7.74
CA LYS A 133 2.12 12.99 -8.58
C LYS A 133 1.08 13.70 -7.71
N LYS A 134 0.48 14.75 -8.27
CA LYS A 134 -0.58 15.54 -7.62
C LYS A 134 -1.81 15.55 -8.52
N GLY A 135 -3.00 15.56 -7.91
CA GLY A 135 -4.27 15.46 -8.62
C GLY A 135 -4.63 14.01 -8.97
N GLY A 136 -5.91 13.77 -9.25
CA GLY A 136 -6.47 12.44 -9.55
C GLY A 136 -7.23 11.81 -8.38
N GLN A 137 -7.84 10.66 -8.65
CA GLN A 137 -8.54 9.84 -7.65
C GLN A 137 -7.54 9.26 -6.64
N CYS A 138 -7.94 9.17 -5.38
CA CYS A 138 -7.15 8.54 -4.33
C CYS A 138 -7.22 7.01 -4.48
N HIS A 139 -6.07 6.36 -4.57
CA HIS A 139 -5.96 4.90 -4.67
C HIS A 139 -5.21 4.36 -3.45
N LEU A 140 -5.67 3.22 -2.93
CA LEU A 140 -4.99 2.49 -1.87
C LEU A 140 -4.18 1.36 -2.54
N LEU A 141 -2.86 1.38 -2.35
CA LEU A 141 -1.95 0.32 -2.82
C LEU A 141 -1.15 -0.21 -1.63
N ARG A 142 -1.19 -1.53 -1.44
CA ARG A 142 -0.35 -2.23 -0.46
C ARG A 142 0.37 -3.38 -1.17
N LEU A 143 1.68 -3.31 -1.22
CA LEU A 143 2.55 -4.34 -1.76
C LEU A 143 3.63 -4.63 -0.72
N VAL A 144 3.79 -5.89 -0.35
CA VAL A 144 4.68 -6.31 0.73
C VAL A 144 5.54 -7.45 0.21
N LEU A 145 6.87 -7.30 0.34
CA LEU A 145 7.84 -8.34 0.07
C LEU A 145 8.56 -8.69 1.38
N VAL A 146 8.50 -9.95 1.76
CA VAL A 146 9.18 -10.49 2.95
C VAL A 146 9.86 -11.81 2.59
N PRO A 147 11.04 -12.11 3.15
CA PRO A 147 11.63 -13.43 3.01
C PRO A 147 10.77 -14.46 3.76
N LEU A 148 10.60 -15.64 3.16
CA LEU A 148 9.98 -16.79 3.84
C LEU A 148 11.07 -17.68 4.47
N PRO A 149 10.85 -18.21 5.69
CA PRO A 149 11.67 -19.29 6.22
C PRO A 149 11.59 -20.54 5.32
N GLN A 150 12.66 -21.36 5.31
CA GLN A 150 12.76 -22.54 4.44
C GLN A 150 11.67 -23.60 4.66
N GLU A 151 10.99 -23.58 5.81
CA GLU A 151 10.00 -24.59 6.22
C GLU A 151 8.54 -24.11 6.14
N VAL A 152 8.26 -22.98 5.46
CA VAL A 152 6.87 -22.55 5.29
C VAL A 152 6.18 -23.42 4.24
N GLU A 153 5.12 -24.11 4.65
CA GLU A 153 4.21 -24.79 3.75
C GLU A 153 3.52 -23.74 2.86
N ILE A 154 3.94 -23.69 1.60
CA ILE A 154 3.27 -22.92 0.56
C ILE A 154 2.01 -23.71 0.21
N ILE A 155 0.87 -23.04 0.11
CA ILE A 155 -0.40 -23.68 -0.28
C ILE A 155 -0.14 -24.46 -1.59
N PRO A 156 -0.31 -25.79 -1.61
CA PRO A 156 0.07 -26.63 -2.74
C PRO A 156 -0.78 -26.41 -4.00
#